data_AF-A0A4R6QEV3-F1
#
_entry.id   AF-A0A4R6QEV3-F1
#
_cell.length_a   1.000
_cell.length_b   1.000
_cell.length_c   1.000
_cell.angle_alpha   90.00
_cell.angle_beta   90.00
_cell.angle_gamma   90.00
#
_symmetry.space_group_name_H-M   'P 1'
#
loop_
_entity.id
_entity.type
_entity.pdbx_description
1 polymer ?
#
loop_
_entity_poly.entity_id
_entity_poly.type
_entity_poly.pdbx_seq_one_letter_code
_entity_poly.pdbx_strand_id
1 'polypeptide(L)'
;MNDLLFYLFGFVFLFLFGFLVSKFNNKYSNNLSSELDPTLIKILGKKCSVKKINSSDIVDKRFTFDNCNLFVSDKFIAFQGIQNITFKQILVNIIFCENQSEIKLLKWDVVKPISVELSKNENEIKVVFKPTKSISSSDYSLIIKDLSVLEFKNLSKIVTYSIV
;
A
#
# COMPACT_ATOMS: atom_id res chain seq x y z
N MET A 1 33.36 16.63 40.80
CA MET A 1 32.63 15.33 40.90
C MET A 1 31.36 15.27 40.05
N ASN A 2 30.97 16.32 39.31
CA ASN A 2 29.70 16.35 38.55
C ASN A 2 29.85 15.98 37.07
N ASP A 3 31.03 16.09 36.49
CA ASP A 3 31.24 15.83 35.05
C ASP A 3 31.06 14.34 34.71
N LEU A 4 31.53 13.45 35.60
CA LEU A 4 31.36 12.00 35.43
C LEU A 4 29.87 11.59 35.40
N LEU A 5 29.04 12.25 36.22
CA LEU A 5 27.61 11.99 36.27
C LEU A 5 26.94 12.41 34.95
N PHE A 6 27.31 13.58 34.43
CA PHE A 6 26.77 14.12 33.18
C PHE A 6 27.08 13.22 31.97
N TYR A 7 28.32 12.72 31.86
CA TYR A 7 28.68 11.77 30.80
C TYR A 7 27.94 10.44 30.93
N LEU A 8 27.71 9.96 32.16
CA LEU A 8 26.96 8.73 32.39
C LEU A 8 25.49 8.88 31.94
N PHE A 9 24.84 10.00 32.27
CA PHE A 9 23.46 10.28 31.85
C PHE A 9 23.34 10.45 30.33
N GLY A 10 24.29 11.13 29.68
CA GLY A 10 24.31 11.29 28.23
C GLY A 10 24.45 9.95 27.49
N PHE A 11 25.30 9.05 27.99
CA PHE A 11 25.48 7.72 27.40
C PHE A 11 24.23 6.85 27.54
N VAL A 12 23.60 6.84 28.72
CA VAL A 12 22.35 6.10 28.97
C VAL A 12 21.22 6.62 28.08
N PHE A 13 21.12 7.94 27.90
CA PHE A 13 20.12 8.56 27.03
C PHE A 13 20.32 8.18 25.56
N LEU A 14 21.56 8.25 25.05
CA LEU A 14 21.86 7.86 23.66
C LEU A 14 21.61 6.36 23.41
N PHE A 15 21.93 5.50 24.38
CA PHE A 15 21.70 4.06 24.26
C PHE A 15 20.21 3.72 24.26
N LEU A 16 19.43 4.33 25.16
CA LEU A 16 17.97 4.18 25.20
C LEU A 16 17.31 4.71 23.92
N PHE A 17 17.78 5.85 23.41
CA PHE A 17 17.26 6.42 22.18
C PHE A 17 17.55 5.53 20.97
N GLY A 18 18.79 5.03 20.83
CA GLY A 18 19.17 4.09 19.78
C GLY A 18 18.40 2.77 19.85
N PHE A 19 18.19 2.24 21.07
CA PHE A 19 17.40 1.04 21.30
C PHE A 19 15.92 1.23 20.91
N LEU A 20 15.32 2.35 21.29
CA LEU A 20 13.93 2.67 20.93
C LEU A 20 13.78 2.83 19.41
N VAL A 21 14.66 3.60 18.75
CA VAL A 21 14.64 3.78 17.30
C VAL A 21 14.83 2.44 16.55
N SER A 22 15.74 1.58 17.02
CA SER A 22 15.95 0.25 16.45
C SER A 22 14.72 -0.66 16.63
N LYS A 23 14.07 -0.61 17.80
CA LYS A 23 12.87 -1.41 18.08
C LYS A 23 11.64 -0.94 17.30
N PHE A 24 11.55 0.36 17.00
CA PHE A 24 10.51 0.92 16.14
C PHE A 24 10.76 0.60 14.65
N ASN A 25 12.01 0.59 14.18
CA ASN A 25 12.32 0.25 12.79
C ASN A 25 12.15 -1.25 12.47
N ASN A 26 12.37 -2.16 13.42
CA ASN A 26 12.34 -3.61 13.15
C ASN A 26 10.96 -4.28 13.26
N LYS A 27 9.88 -3.58 13.67
CA LYS A 27 8.56 -4.20 13.82
C LYS A 27 7.70 -4.18 12.53
N TYR A 28 8.15 -3.47 11.49
CA TYR A 28 7.36 -3.25 10.27
C TYR A 28 7.91 -3.96 9.02
N SER A 29 9.01 -4.71 9.13
CA SER A 29 9.53 -5.49 8.01
C SER A 29 8.91 -6.89 7.95
N ASN A 30 8.17 -7.14 6.87
CA ASN A 30 8.08 -8.40 6.15
C ASN A 30 7.42 -9.61 6.84
N ASN A 31 6.08 -9.66 6.83
CA ASN A 31 5.35 -10.95 6.87
C ASN A 31 4.19 -10.98 5.87
N LEU A 32 4.41 -10.46 4.66
CA LEU A 32 3.41 -10.43 3.60
C LEU A 32 3.55 -11.58 2.60
N SER A 33 4.78 -12.04 2.37
CA SER A 33 5.05 -13.09 1.38
C SER A 33 4.58 -14.47 1.81
N SER A 34 4.32 -14.69 3.10
CA SER A 34 3.89 -15.97 3.67
C SER A 34 2.38 -16.17 3.67
N GLU A 35 1.59 -15.09 3.60
CA GLU A 35 0.12 -15.14 3.64
C GLU A 35 -0.51 -15.14 2.23
N LEU A 36 0.29 -14.88 1.19
CA LEU A 36 -0.16 -14.71 -0.18
C LEU A 36 0.54 -15.71 -1.12
N ASP A 37 -0.23 -16.34 -2.00
CA ASP A 37 0.18 -17.42 -2.91
C ASP A 37 1.47 -17.06 -3.71
N PRO A 38 2.46 -17.97 -3.79
CA PRO A 38 3.69 -17.75 -4.56
C PRO A 38 3.45 -17.52 -6.06
N THR A 39 2.30 -17.91 -6.61
CA THR A 39 1.93 -17.73 -8.03
C THR A 39 1.48 -16.31 -8.37
N LEU A 40 1.32 -15.44 -7.38
CA LEU A 40 0.88 -14.05 -7.58
C LEU A 40 1.94 -13.23 -8.31
N ILE A 41 1.48 -12.37 -9.23
CA ILE A 41 2.32 -11.30 -9.75
C ILE A 41 2.58 -10.32 -8.62
N LYS A 42 3.85 -10.07 -8.32
CA LYS A 42 4.29 -9.16 -7.26
C LYS A 42 4.91 -7.93 -7.89
N ILE A 43 4.37 -6.76 -7.58
CA ILE A 43 4.90 -5.46 -7.95
C ILE A 43 5.22 -4.76 -6.65
N LEU A 44 6.51 -4.50 -6.41
CA LEU A 44 6.98 -4.03 -5.11
C LEU A 44 7.65 -2.68 -5.24
N GLY A 45 7.57 -1.85 -4.19
CA GLY A 45 8.39 -0.65 -4.13
C GLY A 45 7.91 0.48 -5.04
N LYS A 46 6.68 0.46 -5.57
CA LYS A 46 6.24 1.41 -6.59
C LYS A 46 5.65 2.67 -5.99
N LYS A 47 5.76 3.76 -6.74
CA LYS A 47 5.02 4.98 -6.47
C LYS A 47 3.55 4.78 -6.86
N CYS A 48 2.68 5.34 -6.04
CA CYS A 48 1.24 5.21 -6.18
C CYS A 48 0.58 6.53 -5.81
N SER A 49 -0.50 6.86 -6.51
CA SER A 49 -1.34 7.99 -6.17
C SER A 49 -2.75 7.50 -6.01
N VAL A 50 -3.42 7.90 -4.92
CA VAL A 50 -4.87 7.76 -4.84
C VAL A 50 -5.50 9.12 -5.00
N LYS A 51 -6.46 9.21 -5.91
CA LYS A 51 -7.19 10.44 -6.21
C LYS A 51 -8.68 10.18 -6.11
N LYS A 52 -9.39 11.12 -5.49
CA LYS A 52 -10.85 11.18 -5.57
C LYS A 52 -11.25 11.52 -7.01
N ILE A 53 -12.17 10.75 -7.58
CA ILE A 53 -12.66 10.98 -8.95
C ILE A 53 -13.48 12.28 -8.96
N ASN A 54 -13.29 13.11 -10.00
CA ASN A 54 -13.92 14.43 -10.18
C ASN A 54 -13.56 15.49 -9.12
N SER A 55 -12.41 15.35 -8.47
CA SER A 55 -11.82 16.42 -7.65
C SER A 55 -10.39 16.68 -8.09
N SER A 56 -10.04 17.95 -8.30
CA SER A 56 -8.66 18.38 -8.54
C SER A 56 -7.77 18.17 -7.31
N ASP A 57 -8.38 18.09 -6.13
CA ASP A 57 -7.68 18.18 -4.85
C ASP A 57 -7.62 16.81 -4.17
N ILE A 58 -6.45 16.48 -3.62
CA ILE A 58 -6.28 15.35 -2.71
C ILE A 58 -6.82 15.79 -1.34
N VAL A 59 -8.14 15.76 -1.18
CA VAL A 59 -8.79 16.18 0.07
C VAL A 59 -8.58 15.14 1.19
N ASP A 60 -8.42 13.86 0.83
CA ASP A 60 -8.28 12.77 1.80
C ASP A 60 -6.84 12.22 1.85
N LYS A 61 -6.06 12.75 2.81
CA LYS A 61 -4.68 12.31 3.08
C LYS A 61 -4.58 10.83 3.50
N ARG A 62 -5.68 10.14 3.84
CA ARG A 62 -5.65 8.71 4.19
C ARG A 62 -5.21 7.82 3.03
N PHE A 63 -5.21 8.36 1.81
CA PHE A 63 -4.87 7.60 0.62
C PHE A 63 -3.60 8.11 -0.08
N THR A 64 -2.77 8.92 0.57
CA THR A 64 -1.44 9.25 0.07
C THR A 64 -0.43 8.24 0.62
N PHE A 65 0.26 7.52 -0.27
CA PHE A 65 1.22 6.48 0.09
C PHE A 65 2.57 6.76 -0.58
N ASP A 66 3.65 6.60 0.17
CA ASP A 66 5.03 6.82 -0.31
C ASP A 66 5.59 5.60 -1.04
N ASN A 67 5.14 4.41 -0.63
CA ASN A 67 5.57 3.14 -1.20
C ASN A 67 4.38 2.17 -1.26
N CYS A 68 4.19 1.55 -2.41
CA CYS A 68 3.11 0.62 -2.66
C CYS A 68 3.59 -0.71 -3.21
N ASN A 69 2.97 -1.77 -2.70
CA ASN A 69 3.09 -3.13 -3.17
C ASN A 69 1.73 -3.60 -3.72
N LEU A 70 1.76 -4.32 -4.84
CA LEU A 70 0.60 -4.93 -5.47
C LEU A 70 0.83 -6.43 -5.65
N PHE A 71 -0.18 -7.22 -5.34
CA PHE A 71 -0.21 -8.67 -5.52
C PHE A 71 -1.44 -9.00 -6.36
N VAL A 72 -1.24 -9.52 -7.56
CA VAL A 72 -2.31 -9.71 -8.54
C VAL A 72 -2.48 -11.19 -8.87
N SER A 73 -3.72 -11.64 -8.79
CA SER A 73 -4.24 -12.90 -9.35
C SER A 73 -5.36 -12.61 -10.33
N ASP A 74 -5.87 -13.66 -10.96
CA ASP A 74 -7.09 -13.65 -11.75
C ASP A 74 -8.36 -13.36 -10.91
N LYS A 75 -8.32 -13.58 -9.59
CA LYS A 75 -9.47 -13.43 -8.70
C LYS A 75 -9.49 -12.12 -7.91
N PHE A 76 -8.32 -11.57 -7.62
CA PHE A 76 -8.19 -10.39 -6.78
C PHE A 76 -6.91 -9.61 -7.01
N ILE A 77 -6.95 -8.35 -6.57
CA ILE A 77 -5.81 -7.44 -6.49
C ILE A 77 -5.64 -7.03 -5.03
N ALA A 78 -4.56 -7.48 -4.40
CA ALA A 78 -4.20 -7.08 -3.05
C ALA A 78 -3.20 -5.92 -3.11
N PHE A 79 -3.54 -4.83 -2.44
CA PHE A 79 -2.78 -3.60 -2.36
C PHE A 79 -2.29 -3.36 -0.95
N GLN A 80 -1.01 -3.06 -0.82
CA GLN A 80 -0.42 -2.60 0.42
C GLN A 80 0.24 -1.24 0.19
N GLY A 81 -0.26 -0.23 0.88
CA GLY A 81 0.29 1.12 0.88
C GLY A 81 0.99 1.43 2.20
N ILE A 82 2.18 2.01 2.11
CA ILE A 82 2.92 2.56 3.24
C ILE A 82 2.80 4.08 3.18
N GLN A 83 2.30 4.66 4.26
CA GLN A 83 2.24 6.10 4.44
C GLN A 83 3.21 6.53 5.55
N ASN A 84 4.13 7.43 5.22
CA ASN A 84 5.01 8.10 6.18
C ASN A 84 4.40 9.43 6.57
N ILE A 85 3.91 9.51 7.80
CA ILE A 85 3.61 10.77 8.47
C ILE A 85 4.80 11.15 9.35
N THR A 86 4.98 12.43 9.66
CA THR A 86 6.20 13.05 10.23
C THR A 86 6.86 12.30 11.40
N PHE A 87 6.13 11.41 12.11
CA PHE A 87 6.66 10.59 13.21
C PHE A 87 6.13 9.14 13.24
N LYS A 88 5.49 8.65 12.17
CA LYS A 88 4.88 7.31 12.17
C LYS A 88 4.75 6.76 10.76
N GLN A 89 4.96 5.45 10.62
CA GLN A 89 4.61 4.70 9.43
C GLN A 89 3.25 4.04 9.63
N ILE A 90 2.32 4.25 8.70
CA ILE A 90 1.01 3.60 8.67
C ILE A 90 1.01 2.60 7.52
N LEU A 91 0.65 1.35 7.83
CA LEU A 91 0.41 0.30 6.85
C LEU A 91 -1.09 0.23 6.54
N VAL A 92 -1.44 0.35 5.27
CA VAL A 92 -2.82 0.20 4.79
C VAL A 92 -2.86 -0.99 3.84
N ASN A 93 -3.75 -1.94 4.13
CA ASN A 93 -3.90 -3.18 3.38
C ASN A 93 -5.33 -3.28 2.83
N ILE A 94 -5.48 -3.33 1.51
CA ILE A 94 -6.77 -3.38 0.82
C ILE A 94 -6.76 -4.55 -0.16
N ILE A 95 -7.87 -5.30 -0.24
CA ILE A 95 -8.07 -6.31 -1.28
C ILE A 95 -9.24 -5.88 -2.15
N PHE A 96 -9.00 -5.82 -3.45
CA PHE A 96 -10.00 -5.61 -4.47
C PHE A 96 -10.44 -6.97 -5.02
N CYS A 97 -11.69 -7.37 -4.75
CA CYS A 97 -12.29 -8.59 -5.28
C CYS A 97 -13.79 -8.43 -5.47
N GLU A 98 -14.37 -9.14 -6.44
CA GLU A 98 -15.83 -9.11 -6.66
C GLU A 98 -16.59 -9.93 -5.60
N ASN A 99 -16.05 -11.08 -5.22
CA ASN A 99 -16.69 -12.01 -4.29
C ASN A 99 -15.88 -12.11 -2.97
N GLN A 100 -16.37 -11.42 -1.93
CA GLN A 100 -15.71 -11.39 -0.63
C GLN A 100 -15.63 -12.77 0.06
N SER A 101 -16.52 -13.70 -0.31
CA SER A 101 -16.54 -15.04 0.30
C SER A 101 -15.33 -15.90 -0.05
N GLU A 102 -14.60 -15.54 -1.11
CA GLU A 102 -13.43 -16.27 -1.61
C GLU A 102 -12.14 -15.90 -0.87
N ILE A 103 -12.13 -14.82 -0.06
CA ILE A 103 -10.92 -14.28 0.56
C ILE A 103 -11.15 -14.03 2.05
N LYS A 104 -10.57 -14.90 2.88
CA LYS A 104 -10.52 -14.71 4.34
C LYS A 104 -9.10 -14.36 4.77
N LEU A 105 -8.65 -13.15 4.45
CA LEU A 105 -7.38 -12.61 4.94
C LEU A 105 -7.64 -11.72 6.16
N LEU A 106 -7.10 -12.12 7.31
CA LEU A 106 -7.19 -11.35 8.55
C LEU A 106 -6.45 -10.02 8.38
N LYS A 107 -7.06 -8.91 8.80
CA LYS A 107 -6.47 -7.53 8.79
C LYS A 107 -6.36 -6.84 7.42
N TRP A 108 -7.11 -7.29 6.42
CA TRP A 108 -7.23 -6.59 5.13
C TRP A 108 -8.63 -6.03 4.97
N ASP A 109 -8.74 -4.78 4.49
CA ASP A 109 -10.01 -4.21 4.10
C ASP A 109 -10.41 -4.73 2.72
N VAL A 110 -11.52 -5.46 2.65
CA VAL A 110 -12.04 -5.99 1.38
C VAL A 110 -12.96 -4.95 0.74
N VAL A 111 -12.69 -4.63 -0.52
CA VAL A 111 -13.38 -3.61 -1.30
C VAL A 111 -13.75 -4.19 -2.66
N LYS A 112 -14.98 -3.88 -3.12
CA LYS A 112 -15.36 -4.24 -4.48
C LYS A 112 -14.79 -3.19 -5.46
N PRO A 113 -13.95 -3.58 -6.43
CA PRO A 113 -13.51 -2.67 -7.46
C PRO A 113 -14.68 -2.31 -8.39
N ILE A 114 -14.66 -1.09 -8.92
CA ILE A 114 -15.56 -0.61 -9.97
C ILE A 114 -14.93 -0.91 -11.34
N SER A 115 -13.66 -0.56 -11.53
CA SER A 115 -12.90 -0.88 -12.73
C SER A 115 -11.42 -1.12 -12.41
N VAL A 116 -10.77 -1.89 -13.28
CA VAL A 116 -9.31 -2.06 -13.28
C VAL A 116 -8.82 -1.85 -14.70
N GLU A 117 -7.95 -0.87 -14.89
CA GLU A 117 -7.46 -0.43 -16.19
C GLU A 117 -5.94 -0.53 -16.26
N LEU A 118 -5.42 -0.93 -17.42
CA LEU A 118 -3.99 -0.88 -17.74
C LEU A 118 -3.78 0.13 -18.86
N SER A 119 -2.97 1.17 -18.62
CA SER A 119 -2.61 2.14 -19.64
C SER A 119 -1.26 1.78 -20.26
N LYS A 120 -1.27 1.43 -21.56
CA LYS A 120 -0.07 1.10 -22.34
C LYS A 120 0.84 2.30 -22.53
N ASN A 121 0.27 3.50 -22.66
CA ASN A 121 1.04 4.71 -22.94
C ASN A 121 1.81 5.19 -21.70
N GLU A 122 1.27 4.92 -20.50
CA GLU A 122 1.84 5.38 -19.23
C GLU A 122 2.46 4.26 -18.38
N ASN A 123 2.44 3.01 -18.85
CA ASN A 123 2.86 1.82 -18.11
C ASN A 123 2.32 1.83 -16.66
N GLU A 124 1.01 2.01 -16.53
CA GLU A 124 0.34 2.11 -15.23
C GLU A 124 -0.83 1.14 -15.12
N ILE A 125 -1.15 0.81 -13.87
CA ILE A 125 -2.40 0.16 -13.49
C ILE A 125 -3.23 1.13 -12.65
N LYS A 126 -4.51 1.24 -12.99
CA LYS A 126 -5.48 2.09 -12.31
C LYS A 126 -6.63 1.21 -11.81
N VAL A 127 -6.89 1.26 -10.51
CA VAL A 127 -8.01 0.57 -9.86
C VAL A 127 -8.98 1.64 -9.37
N VAL A 128 -10.19 1.65 -9.91
CA VAL A 128 -11.29 2.49 -9.44
C VAL A 128 -12.11 1.72 -8.42
N PHE A 129 -12.41 2.34 -7.28
CA PHE A 129 -13.12 1.68 -6.19
C PHE A 129 -13.92 2.66 -5.34
N LYS A 130 -14.87 2.11 -4.57
CA LYS A 130 -15.64 2.84 -3.56
C LYS A 130 -15.32 2.32 -2.15
N PRO A 131 -14.86 3.16 -1.21
CA PRO A 131 -14.49 2.70 0.13
C PRO A 131 -15.68 2.09 0.89
N THR A 132 -15.47 0.94 1.52
CA THR A 132 -16.53 0.21 2.26
C THR A 132 -16.97 0.86 3.57
N LYS A 133 -16.13 1.72 4.17
CA LYS A 133 -16.39 2.32 5.50
C LYS A 133 -16.35 3.85 5.53
N SER A 134 -16.61 4.54 4.42
CA SER A 134 -16.56 6.02 4.39
C SER A 134 -17.94 6.68 4.24
N ILE A 135 -18.14 7.79 4.96
CA ILE A 135 -19.26 8.75 4.87
C ILE A 135 -19.32 9.43 3.48
N SER A 136 -18.29 9.24 2.65
CA SER A 136 -18.19 9.80 1.30
C SER A 136 -18.81 8.83 0.28
N SER A 137 -19.79 9.32 -0.49
CA SER A 137 -20.36 8.61 -1.64
C SER A 137 -19.45 8.59 -2.87
N SER A 138 -18.23 9.12 -2.75
CA SER A 138 -17.33 9.39 -3.87
C SER A 138 -16.48 8.18 -4.23
N ASP A 139 -16.20 8.07 -5.52
CA ASP A 139 -15.31 7.04 -6.05
C ASP A 139 -13.85 7.52 -6.01
N TYR A 140 -12.93 6.57 -5.87
CA TYR A 140 -11.50 6.82 -5.77
C TYR A 140 -10.78 6.01 -6.85
N SER A 141 -9.66 6.53 -7.32
CA SER A 141 -8.75 5.87 -8.25
C SER A 141 -7.39 5.68 -7.59
N LEU A 142 -6.96 4.43 -7.41
CA LEU A 142 -5.59 4.07 -7.07
C LEU A 142 -4.82 3.86 -8.36
N ILE A 143 -3.76 4.62 -8.57
CA ILE A 143 -2.92 4.57 -9.77
C ILE A 143 -1.50 4.18 -9.34
N ILE A 144 -0.96 3.12 -9.91
CA ILE A 144 0.44 2.72 -9.76
C ILE A 144 1.12 2.91 -11.12
N LYS A 145 2.11 3.80 -11.14
CA LYS A 145 2.87 4.18 -12.35
C LYS A 145 4.22 3.43 -12.40
N ASP A 146 4.94 3.64 -13.50
CA ASP A 146 6.30 3.16 -13.70
C ASP A 146 6.42 1.62 -13.60
N LEU A 147 5.43 0.91 -14.15
CA LEU A 147 5.52 -0.53 -14.32
C LEU A 147 6.62 -0.85 -15.34
N SER A 148 7.47 -1.82 -15.03
CA SER A 148 8.40 -2.35 -16.02
C SER A 148 7.64 -3.05 -17.14
N VAL A 149 8.26 -3.14 -18.32
CA VAL A 149 7.67 -3.83 -19.48
C VAL A 149 7.26 -5.27 -19.13
N LEU A 150 8.03 -5.96 -18.30
CA LEU A 150 7.73 -7.32 -17.85
C LEU A 150 6.54 -7.37 -16.89
N GLU A 151 6.50 -6.47 -15.90
CA GLU A 151 5.36 -6.34 -14.96
C GLU A 151 4.07 -6.03 -15.73
N PHE A 152 4.12 -5.05 -16.65
CA PHE A 152 2.99 -4.69 -17.50
C PHE A 152 2.52 -5.88 -18.35
N LYS A 153 3.45 -6.58 -19.01
CA LYS A 153 3.14 -7.75 -19.84
C LYS A 153 2.50 -8.87 -19.01
N ASN A 154 2.99 -9.13 -17.80
CA ASN A 154 2.41 -10.16 -16.95
C ASN A 154 1.03 -9.75 -16.43
N LEU A 155 0.86 -8.49 -16.00
CA LEU A 155 -0.45 -7.97 -15.59
C LEU A 155 -1.47 -8.06 -16.74
N SER A 156 -1.07 -7.72 -17.97
CA SER A 156 -1.97 -7.75 -19.13
C SER A 156 -2.50 -9.15 -19.50
N LYS A 157 -1.89 -10.22 -18.97
CA LYS A 157 -2.37 -11.60 -19.14
C LYS A 157 -3.45 -11.99 -18.14
N ILE A 158 -3.51 -11.30 -17.00
CA ILE A 158 -4.36 -11.66 -15.85
C ILE A 158 -5.49 -10.64 -15.69
N VAL A 159 -5.17 -9.36 -15.82
CA VAL A 159 -6.14 -8.27 -15.81
C VAL A 159 -6.80 -8.21 -17.19
N THR A 160 -7.78 -9.08 -17.38
CA THR A 160 -8.74 -8.97 -18.48
C THR A 160 -9.91 -8.12 -18.00
N TYR A 161 -10.29 -7.15 -18.85
CA TYR A 161 -11.50 -6.32 -18.86
C TYR A 161 -11.39 -4.86 -18.39
N SER A 162 -11.42 -4.00 -19.41
CA SER A 162 -12.07 -2.68 -19.42
C SER A 162 -13.60 -2.85 -19.44
N ILE A 163 -14.34 -2.00 -18.71
CA ILE A 163 -15.78 -1.80 -18.92
C ILE A 163 -16.09 -0.30 -18.90
N VAL A 164 -16.47 0.18 -20.10
CA VAL A 164 -17.04 1.46 -20.55
C VAL A 164 -16.16 2.71 -20.48
#